data_AF-A0A951D3S9-F1
#
_entry.id   AF-A0A951D3S9-F1
#
_cell.length_a   1.000
_cell.length_b   1.000
_cell.length_c   1.000
_cell.angle_alpha   90.00
_cell.angle_beta   90.00
_cell.angle_gamma   90.00
#
_symmetry.space_group_name_H-M   'P 1'
#
loop_
_entity.id
_entity.type
_entity.pdbx_description
1 polymer ?
#
loop_
_entity_poly.entity_id
_entity_poly.type
_entity_poly.pdbx_seq_one_letter_code
_entity_poly.pdbx_strand_id
1 'polypeptide(L)'
;MAARDAAESAGREAVRATRWAAHLVRGQVVKRVGGPARARVITIFGAVLALQGADTATVGAVAPQLESALHIGNTKIGLLSSVTLLVGAGFTLPVGLLVDRIKRIPMLSISIVLWSIASLFSAFAGSYSSLLLTRLLLGAVTATAGPAIASLTGDYFPAGERGRVYAYILGGEIAGTAVGFIISGSVASLITWRAAFFLLAIPGFFLARELYRTVPEPLRGGQSRLTPGVVDLKQAVEEAAARPDVDSWLEEDEEPEAETDDLAREAARRLGATPDPKLVLDTDARALGLMPSIRYILSIPTNIHLIVSSSLGYFYFSGLSTFALLFVRGHYHASQATAELVLALLVAGAMLGTLVSGRITDELVRRGYLEVRVWVPALCYLAAAALLIPGILGSHLTPAMWFDIAGASLLSAANPPLDAARLDIMPAGLWGRAESVRTVLRSLAQALAPLVFGALADGIAGIVPAQAPIGTHPGPISPSAARGLEICFLLLLSTLAAAGLVLLRARHTYPGDVATAAASHQGSEAR
;
A
#
# COMPACT_ATOMS: atom_id res chain seq x y z
N MET A 1 34.18 2.61 -39.51
CA MET A 1 33.19 1.60 -39.92
C MET A 1 33.14 0.46 -38.90
N ALA A 2 34.22 -0.30 -38.71
CA ALA A 2 34.28 -1.42 -37.75
C ALA A 2 33.84 -1.13 -36.30
N ALA A 3 34.17 0.04 -35.72
CA ALA A 3 33.74 0.40 -34.36
C ALA A 3 32.23 0.69 -34.24
N ARG A 4 31.60 1.13 -35.33
CA ARG A 4 30.15 1.40 -35.40
C ARG A 4 29.38 0.09 -35.55
N ASP A 5 29.90 -0.84 -36.34
CA ASP A 5 29.34 -2.18 -36.54
C ASP A 5 29.42 -3.03 -35.25
N ALA A 6 30.51 -2.89 -34.48
CA ALA A 6 30.68 -3.54 -33.18
C ALA A 6 29.75 -2.97 -32.09
N ALA A 7 29.48 -1.67 -32.10
CA ALA A 7 28.51 -1.05 -31.19
C ALA A 7 27.06 -1.50 -31.50
N GLU A 8 26.72 -1.63 -32.78
CA GLU A 8 25.41 -2.17 -33.19
C GLU A 8 25.25 -3.66 -32.88
N SER A 9 26.30 -4.47 -33.01
CA SER A 9 26.24 -5.89 -32.63
C SER A 9 26.04 -6.06 -31.13
N ALA A 10 26.79 -5.31 -30.31
CA ALA A 10 26.65 -5.32 -28.86
C ALA A 10 25.25 -4.85 -28.40
N GLY A 11 24.69 -3.82 -29.05
CA GLY A 11 23.32 -3.37 -28.80
C GLY A 11 22.26 -4.43 -29.14
N ARG A 12 22.43 -5.14 -30.27
CA ARG A 12 21.53 -6.24 -30.66
C ARG A 12 21.60 -7.43 -29.70
N GLU A 13 22.79 -7.76 -29.20
CA GLU A 13 22.98 -8.81 -28.18
C GLU A 13 22.38 -8.42 -26.84
N ALA A 14 22.57 -7.18 -26.39
CA ALA A 14 21.97 -6.67 -25.16
C ALA A 14 20.42 -6.72 -25.21
N VAL A 15 19.82 -6.34 -26.35
CA VAL A 15 18.36 -6.42 -26.58
C VAL A 15 17.87 -7.87 -26.61
N ARG A 16 18.63 -8.79 -27.20
CA ARG A 16 18.28 -10.23 -27.18
C ARG A 16 18.39 -10.80 -25.76
N ALA A 17 19.42 -10.45 -25.02
CA ALA A 17 19.60 -10.88 -23.63
C ALA A 17 18.49 -10.35 -22.72
N THR A 18 18.09 -9.09 -22.87
CA THR A 18 16.94 -8.52 -22.12
C THR A 18 15.63 -9.18 -22.50
N ARG A 19 15.36 -9.43 -23.79
CA ARG A 19 14.16 -10.15 -24.22
C ARG A 19 14.13 -11.58 -23.70
N TRP A 20 15.27 -12.29 -23.75
CA TRP A 20 15.40 -13.65 -23.22
C TRP A 20 15.20 -13.69 -21.71
N ALA A 21 15.83 -12.78 -20.95
CA ALA A 21 15.63 -12.64 -19.52
C ALA A 21 14.16 -12.30 -19.19
N ALA A 22 13.53 -11.39 -19.93
CA ALA A 22 12.12 -11.05 -19.77
C ALA A 22 11.20 -12.25 -20.05
N HIS A 23 11.50 -13.06 -21.07
CA HIS A 23 10.76 -14.28 -21.37
C HIS A 23 10.91 -15.34 -20.28
N LEU A 24 12.11 -15.52 -19.72
CA LEU A 24 12.35 -16.45 -18.63
C LEU A 24 11.66 -16.01 -17.34
N VAL A 25 11.78 -14.74 -16.97
CA VAL A 25 11.09 -14.16 -15.82
C VAL A 25 9.58 -14.29 -16.01
N ARG A 26 9.05 -13.96 -17.19
CA ARG A 26 7.63 -14.13 -17.52
C ARG A 26 7.18 -15.58 -17.41
N GLY A 27 7.97 -16.53 -17.92
CA GLY A 27 7.68 -17.97 -17.83
C GLY A 27 7.69 -18.48 -16.39
N GLN A 28 8.64 -18.04 -15.56
CA GLN A 28 8.72 -18.39 -14.15
C GLN A 28 7.57 -17.78 -13.33
N VAL A 29 7.23 -16.52 -13.59
CA VAL A 29 6.09 -15.84 -12.95
C VAL A 29 4.79 -16.57 -13.32
N VAL A 30 4.52 -16.81 -14.61
CA VAL A 30 3.32 -17.53 -15.06
C VAL A 30 3.19 -18.91 -14.43
N LYS A 31 4.30 -19.66 -14.29
CA LYS A 31 4.31 -20.93 -13.58
C LYS A 31 4.02 -20.77 -12.08
N ARG A 32 4.60 -19.76 -11.42
CA ARG A 32 4.39 -19.50 -9.98
C ARG A 32 2.96 -19.07 -9.64
N VAL A 33 2.28 -18.33 -10.50
CA VAL A 33 0.87 -17.92 -10.29
C VAL A 33 -0.16 -18.94 -10.81
N GLY A 34 0.31 -20.10 -11.27
CA GLY A 34 -0.56 -21.23 -11.64
C GLY A 34 -1.15 -21.15 -13.05
N GLY A 35 -0.53 -20.44 -13.99
CA GLY A 35 -0.95 -20.45 -15.40
C GLY A 35 -1.26 -19.08 -15.99
N PRO A 36 -1.42 -18.99 -17.32
CA PRO A 36 -1.48 -17.72 -18.02
C PRO A 36 -2.79 -16.95 -17.81
N ALA A 37 -3.95 -17.63 -17.64
CA ALA A 37 -5.21 -16.95 -17.33
C ALA A 37 -5.15 -16.27 -15.95
N ARG A 38 -4.64 -16.97 -14.94
CA ARG A 38 -4.43 -16.46 -13.58
C ARG A 38 -3.42 -15.31 -13.57
N ALA A 39 -2.28 -15.50 -14.23
CA ALA A 39 -1.27 -14.45 -14.37
C ALA A 39 -1.84 -13.20 -15.05
N ARG A 40 -2.74 -13.34 -16.03
CA ARG A 40 -3.39 -12.21 -16.69
C ARG A 40 -4.24 -11.38 -15.73
N VAL A 41 -5.14 -12.01 -14.98
CA VAL A 41 -5.99 -11.31 -14.00
C VAL A 41 -5.13 -10.58 -12.97
N ILE A 42 -4.12 -11.26 -12.42
CA ILE A 42 -3.20 -10.72 -11.42
C ILE A 42 -2.42 -9.53 -11.98
N THR A 43 -1.91 -9.66 -13.21
CA THR A 43 -1.13 -8.58 -13.85
C THR A 43 -2.00 -7.37 -14.15
N ILE A 44 -3.24 -7.55 -14.63
CA ILE A 44 -4.13 -6.44 -14.93
C ILE A 44 -4.57 -5.73 -13.64
N PHE A 45 -4.98 -6.47 -12.61
CA PHE A 45 -5.35 -5.85 -11.33
C PHE A 45 -4.15 -5.18 -10.65
N GLY A 46 -2.98 -5.83 -10.70
CA GLY A 46 -1.73 -5.23 -10.24
C GLY A 46 -1.37 -3.96 -11.01
N ALA A 47 -1.60 -3.91 -12.33
CA ALA A 47 -1.38 -2.71 -13.13
C ALA A 47 -2.37 -1.57 -12.80
N VAL A 48 -3.63 -1.89 -12.44
CA VAL A 48 -4.60 -0.90 -11.97
C VAL A 48 -4.11 -0.26 -10.67
N LEU A 49 -3.66 -1.09 -9.71
CA LEU A 49 -3.09 -0.56 -8.47
C LEU A 49 -1.75 0.15 -8.70
N ALA A 50 -0.94 -0.30 -9.65
CA ALA A 50 0.30 0.38 -10.03
C ALA A 50 0.03 1.79 -10.56
N LEU A 51 -1.02 1.95 -11.38
CA LEU A 51 -1.43 3.26 -11.88
C LEU A 51 -1.87 4.18 -10.72
N GLN A 52 -2.62 3.64 -9.75
CA GLN A 52 -3.01 4.37 -8.54
C GLN A 52 -1.80 4.77 -7.67
N GLY A 53 -0.84 3.86 -7.49
CA GLY A 53 0.40 4.16 -6.78
C GLY A 53 1.22 5.25 -7.47
N ALA A 54 1.32 5.19 -8.80
CA ALA A 54 2.02 6.20 -9.60
C ALA A 54 1.37 7.59 -9.52
N ASP A 55 0.03 7.64 -9.54
CA ASP A 55 -0.75 8.86 -9.34
C ASP A 55 -0.48 9.49 -7.97
N THR A 56 -0.52 8.66 -6.93
CA THR A 56 -0.28 9.07 -5.54
C THR A 56 1.13 9.67 -5.39
N ALA A 57 2.13 9.06 -6.03
CA ALA A 57 3.50 9.57 -6.05
C ALA A 57 3.65 10.90 -6.82
N THR A 58 2.78 11.16 -7.79
CA THR A 58 2.97 12.28 -8.74
C THR A 58 2.93 13.64 -8.06
N VAL A 59 2.00 13.88 -7.13
CA VAL A 59 1.91 15.17 -6.43
C VAL A 59 3.20 15.47 -5.66
N GLY A 60 3.74 14.48 -4.94
CA GLY A 60 5.03 14.62 -4.24
C GLY A 60 6.20 14.78 -5.22
N ALA A 61 6.18 14.06 -6.34
CA ALA A 61 7.23 14.11 -7.36
C ALA A 61 7.33 15.46 -8.08
N VAL A 62 6.20 16.16 -8.25
CA VAL A 62 6.15 17.47 -8.92
C VAL A 62 5.98 18.64 -7.95
N ALA A 63 6.04 18.38 -6.65
CA ALA A 63 5.84 19.36 -5.59
C ALA A 63 6.76 20.59 -5.72
N PRO A 64 8.09 20.46 -6.01
CA PRO A 64 8.96 21.63 -6.20
C PRO A 64 8.52 22.53 -7.35
N GLN A 65 8.03 21.95 -8.46
CA GLN A 65 7.55 22.70 -9.60
C GLN A 65 6.22 23.37 -9.29
N LEU A 66 5.32 22.72 -8.55
CA LEU A 66 4.06 23.32 -8.11
C LEU A 66 4.28 24.52 -7.18
N GLU A 67 5.22 24.43 -6.23
CA GLU A 67 5.62 25.55 -5.36
C GLU A 67 6.02 26.77 -6.19
N SER A 68 6.93 26.58 -7.16
CA SER A 68 7.42 27.65 -8.03
C SER A 68 6.36 28.21 -8.99
N ALA A 69 5.52 27.36 -9.58
CA ALA A 69 4.59 27.73 -10.64
C ALA A 69 3.28 28.33 -10.14
N LEU A 70 2.85 27.95 -8.93
CA LEU A 70 1.59 28.41 -8.32
C LEU A 70 1.82 29.31 -7.10
N HIS A 71 3.08 29.54 -6.71
CA HIS A 71 3.47 30.31 -5.52
C HIS A 71 2.74 29.82 -4.27
N ILE A 72 2.84 28.51 -4.01
CA ILE A 72 2.16 27.82 -2.91
C ILE A 72 3.15 27.21 -1.92
N GLY A 73 2.84 27.27 -0.63
CA GLY A 73 3.64 26.61 0.42
C GLY A 73 3.30 25.14 0.62
N ASN A 74 3.99 24.50 1.58
CA ASN A 74 3.87 23.08 1.86
C ASN A 74 2.45 22.68 2.31
N THR A 75 1.72 23.57 3.01
CA THR A 75 0.34 23.33 3.45
C THR A 75 -0.58 23.05 2.27
N LYS A 76 -0.46 23.86 1.21
CA LYS A 76 -1.28 23.72 -0.01
C LYS A 76 -0.90 22.47 -0.80
N ILE A 77 0.39 22.12 -0.84
CA ILE A 77 0.87 20.87 -1.46
C ILE A 77 0.31 19.66 -0.69
N GLY A 78 0.42 19.68 0.64
CA GLY A 78 -0.15 18.66 1.52
C GLY A 78 -1.66 18.52 1.32
N LEU A 79 -2.39 19.64 1.21
CA LEU A 79 -3.82 19.63 0.97
C LEU A 79 -4.20 18.97 -0.38
N LEU A 80 -3.39 19.13 -1.44
CA LEU A 80 -3.64 18.46 -2.72
C LEU A 80 -3.63 16.92 -2.59
N SER A 81 -2.71 16.36 -1.81
CA SER A 81 -2.64 14.92 -1.53
C SER A 81 -3.74 14.47 -0.55
N SER A 82 -3.94 15.24 0.52
CA SER A 82 -4.91 14.93 1.57
C SER A 82 -6.35 14.89 1.06
N VAL A 83 -6.75 15.82 0.19
CA VAL A 83 -8.15 15.89 -0.29
C VAL A 83 -8.52 14.66 -1.10
N THR A 84 -7.61 14.14 -1.93
CA THR A 84 -7.86 12.92 -2.72
C THR A 84 -8.09 11.72 -1.80
N LEU A 85 -7.27 11.56 -0.76
CA LEU A 85 -7.41 10.48 0.21
C LEU A 85 -8.68 10.62 1.07
N LEU A 86 -9.00 11.82 1.55
CA LEU A 86 -10.21 12.07 2.37
C LEU A 86 -11.50 11.81 1.58
N VAL A 87 -11.56 12.32 0.35
CA VAL A 87 -12.72 12.10 -0.52
C VAL A 87 -12.82 10.64 -0.91
N GLY A 88 -11.70 9.99 -1.24
CA GLY A 88 -11.64 8.56 -1.50
C GLY A 88 -12.22 7.75 -0.33
N ALA A 89 -11.76 8.01 0.90
CA ALA A 89 -12.27 7.36 2.10
C ALA A 89 -13.79 7.54 2.29
N GLY A 90 -14.32 8.75 2.03
CA GLY A 90 -15.75 9.03 2.11
C GLY A 90 -16.59 8.29 1.05
N PHE A 91 -16.04 8.10 -0.15
CA PHE A 91 -16.72 7.42 -1.26
C PHE A 91 -16.54 5.90 -1.26
N THR A 92 -15.56 5.35 -0.52
CA THR A 92 -15.33 3.89 -0.44
C THR A 92 -16.58 3.12 -0.01
N LEU A 93 -17.32 3.62 0.99
CA LEU A 93 -18.53 2.96 1.48
C LEU A 93 -19.67 2.96 0.44
N PRO A 94 -20.10 4.11 -0.11
CA PRO A 94 -21.09 4.14 -1.19
C PRO A 94 -20.70 3.30 -2.39
N VAL A 95 -19.43 3.35 -2.81
CA VAL A 95 -18.95 2.59 -3.96
C VAL A 95 -18.92 1.10 -3.65
N GLY A 96 -18.56 0.68 -2.43
CA GLY A 96 -18.68 -0.72 -1.99
C GLY A 96 -20.10 -1.26 -2.15
N LEU A 97 -21.10 -0.50 -1.69
CA LEU A 97 -22.51 -0.88 -1.88
C LEU A 97 -22.93 -0.94 -3.36
N LEU A 98 -22.32 -0.11 -4.21
CA LEU A 98 -22.57 -0.11 -5.64
C LEU A 98 -21.91 -1.32 -6.33
N VAL A 99 -20.66 -1.65 -5.95
CA VAL A 99 -19.89 -2.82 -6.39
C VAL A 99 -20.71 -4.10 -6.18
N ASP A 100 -21.43 -4.18 -5.06
CA ASP A 100 -22.31 -5.30 -4.71
C ASP A 100 -23.60 -5.36 -5.54
N ARG A 101 -23.90 -4.38 -6.39
CA ARG A 101 -25.15 -4.36 -7.20
C ARG A 101 -24.93 -4.39 -8.70
N ILE A 102 -23.73 -4.00 -9.17
CA ILE A 102 -23.43 -3.90 -10.59
C ILE A 102 -22.26 -4.81 -10.99
N LYS A 103 -22.05 -4.95 -12.30
CA LYS A 103 -20.91 -5.68 -12.86
C LYS A 103 -19.62 -4.91 -12.57
N ARG A 104 -18.63 -5.58 -11.99
CA ARG A 104 -17.43 -4.96 -11.43
C ARG A 104 -16.40 -4.60 -12.49
N ILE A 105 -16.25 -5.41 -13.55
CA ILE A 105 -15.32 -5.13 -14.64
C ILE A 105 -15.70 -3.87 -15.42
N PRO A 106 -16.95 -3.69 -15.89
CA PRO A 106 -17.35 -2.44 -16.56
C PRO A 106 -17.25 -1.23 -15.64
N MET A 107 -17.67 -1.37 -14.37
CA MET A 107 -17.57 -0.29 -13.38
C MET A 107 -16.11 0.13 -13.14
N LEU A 108 -15.21 -0.84 -12.93
CA LEU A 108 -13.78 -0.57 -12.74
C LEU A 108 -13.17 0.06 -14.01
N SER A 109 -13.56 -0.42 -15.19
CA SER A 109 -13.10 0.16 -16.47
C SER A 109 -13.55 1.61 -16.64
N ILE A 110 -14.82 1.92 -16.33
CA ILE A 110 -15.36 3.28 -16.35
C ILE A 110 -14.63 4.16 -15.33
N SER A 111 -14.39 3.65 -14.13
CA SER A 111 -13.63 4.36 -13.10
C SER A 111 -12.22 4.71 -13.59
N ILE A 112 -11.49 3.79 -14.22
CA ILE A 112 -10.15 4.08 -14.78
C ILE A 112 -10.21 5.14 -15.88
N VAL A 113 -11.24 5.13 -16.73
CA VAL A 113 -11.47 6.17 -17.75
C VAL A 113 -11.72 7.53 -17.10
N LEU A 114 -12.61 7.60 -16.11
CA LEU A 114 -12.90 8.83 -15.37
C LEU A 114 -11.66 9.34 -14.63
N TRP A 115 -10.86 8.45 -14.06
CA TRP A 115 -9.59 8.77 -13.42
C TRP A 115 -8.61 9.37 -14.43
N SER A 116 -8.52 8.78 -15.62
CA SER A 116 -7.65 9.28 -16.70
C SER A 116 -8.07 10.67 -17.18
N ILE A 117 -9.38 10.92 -17.28
CA ILE A 117 -9.94 12.23 -17.63
C ILE A 117 -9.66 13.26 -16.52
N ALA A 118 -9.84 12.90 -15.24
CA ALA A 118 -9.55 13.78 -14.12
C ALA A 118 -8.06 14.14 -14.04
N SER A 119 -7.18 13.17 -14.30
CA SER A 119 -5.74 13.39 -14.41
C SER A 119 -5.40 14.32 -15.59
N LEU A 120 -6.06 14.14 -16.74
CA LEU A 120 -5.91 15.04 -17.88
C LEU A 120 -6.35 16.47 -17.55
N PHE A 121 -7.48 16.67 -16.86
CA PHE A 121 -7.89 18.00 -16.40
C PHE A 121 -6.88 18.63 -15.44
N SER A 122 -6.18 17.80 -14.65
CA SER A 122 -5.14 18.28 -13.75
C SER A 122 -3.93 18.83 -14.51
N ALA A 123 -3.61 18.26 -15.69
CA ALA A 123 -2.60 18.80 -16.59
C ALA A 123 -2.96 20.19 -17.13
N PHE A 124 -4.25 20.47 -17.32
CA PHE A 124 -4.74 21.77 -17.81
C PHE A 124 -5.05 22.78 -16.69
N ALA A 125 -4.81 22.43 -15.42
CA ALA A 125 -5.09 23.31 -14.30
C ALA A 125 -4.26 24.61 -14.42
N GLY A 126 -4.95 25.76 -14.49
CA GLY A 126 -4.34 27.10 -14.58
C GLY A 126 -4.10 27.75 -13.21
N SER A 127 -4.75 27.25 -12.16
CA SER A 127 -4.69 27.79 -10.80
C SER A 127 -4.72 26.69 -9.75
N TYR A 128 -4.28 27.01 -8.53
CA TYR A 128 -4.36 26.11 -7.39
C TYR A 128 -5.78 25.56 -7.16
N SER A 129 -6.80 26.42 -7.21
CA SER A 129 -8.19 25.99 -6.99
C SER A 129 -8.68 25.02 -8.07
N SER A 130 -8.30 25.24 -9.33
CA SER A 130 -8.64 24.31 -10.41
C SER A 130 -7.95 22.95 -10.22
N LEU A 131 -6.68 22.94 -9.80
CA LEU A 131 -5.96 21.71 -9.49
C LEU A 131 -6.58 20.99 -8.29
N LEU A 132 -6.92 21.71 -7.22
CA LEU A 132 -7.58 21.15 -6.05
C LEU A 132 -8.94 20.53 -6.39
N LEU A 133 -9.73 21.16 -7.26
CA LEU A 133 -11.00 20.59 -7.74
C LEU A 133 -10.77 19.27 -8.49
N THR A 134 -9.77 19.21 -9.37
CA THR A 134 -9.43 17.96 -10.07
C THR A 134 -8.98 16.86 -9.12
N ARG A 135 -8.25 17.20 -8.03
CA ARG A 135 -7.86 16.26 -6.96
C ARG A 135 -9.06 15.74 -6.16
N LEU A 136 -10.04 16.59 -5.92
CA LEU A 136 -11.30 16.21 -5.26
C LEU A 136 -12.08 15.20 -6.12
N LEU A 137 -12.23 15.48 -7.41
CA LEU A 137 -12.88 14.56 -8.36
C LEU A 137 -12.14 13.21 -8.43
N LEU A 138 -10.81 13.25 -8.46
CA LEU A 138 -9.95 12.06 -8.47
C LEU A 138 -10.17 11.18 -7.24
N GLY A 139 -10.34 11.78 -6.06
CA GLY A 139 -10.64 11.04 -4.82
C GLY A 139 -11.92 10.21 -4.93
N ALA A 140 -12.99 10.79 -5.47
CA ALA A 140 -14.26 10.07 -5.61
C ALA A 140 -14.15 8.87 -6.58
N VAL A 141 -13.34 9.00 -7.63
CA VAL A 141 -13.17 7.93 -8.63
C VAL A 141 -12.28 6.80 -8.11
N THR A 142 -11.16 7.14 -7.44
CA THR A 142 -10.17 6.18 -6.92
C THR A 142 -10.73 5.24 -5.87
N ALA A 143 -11.79 5.66 -5.15
CA ALA A 143 -12.52 4.82 -4.19
C ALA A 143 -13.06 3.49 -4.75
N THR A 144 -13.15 3.36 -6.08
CA THR A 144 -13.70 2.17 -6.76
C THR A 144 -12.72 1.00 -6.82
N ALA A 145 -11.43 1.28 -7.00
CA ALA A 145 -10.45 0.25 -7.37
C ALA A 145 -10.30 -0.81 -6.28
N GLY A 146 -10.13 -0.40 -5.02
CA GLY A 146 -9.93 -1.32 -3.89
C GLY A 146 -11.06 -2.33 -3.72
N PRO A 147 -12.32 -1.90 -3.46
CA PRO A 147 -13.45 -2.81 -3.28
C PRO A 147 -13.71 -3.71 -4.50
N ALA A 148 -13.59 -3.16 -5.71
CA ALA A 148 -13.82 -3.92 -6.94
C ALA A 148 -12.76 -5.02 -7.12
N ILE A 149 -11.48 -4.70 -6.94
CA ILE A 149 -10.37 -5.66 -7.09
C ILE A 149 -10.44 -6.73 -6.00
N ALA A 150 -10.73 -6.36 -4.75
CA ALA A 150 -10.90 -7.33 -3.66
C ALA A 150 -12.06 -8.31 -3.96
N SER A 151 -13.21 -7.79 -4.38
CA SER A 151 -14.39 -8.59 -4.75
C SER A 151 -14.10 -9.52 -5.95
N LEU A 152 -13.50 -8.99 -7.02
CA LEU A 152 -13.12 -9.77 -8.20
C LEU A 152 -12.08 -10.84 -7.87
N THR A 153 -11.10 -10.53 -7.02
CA THR A 153 -10.11 -11.52 -6.55
C THR A 153 -10.78 -12.64 -5.77
N GLY A 154 -11.79 -12.32 -4.96
CA GLY A 154 -12.61 -13.31 -4.25
C GLY A 154 -13.35 -14.27 -5.19
N ASP A 155 -13.82 -13.80 -6.33
CA ASP A 155 -14.56 -14.63 -7.28
C ASP A 155 -13.66 -15.43 -8.24
N TYR A 156 -12.47 -14.90 -8.56
CA TYR A 156 -11.52 -15.55 -9.45
C TYR A 156 -10.62 -16.59 -8.76
N PHE A 157 -10.38 -16.46 -7.45
CA PHE A 157 -9.41 -17.30 -6.73
C PHE A 157 -10.03 -17.96 -5.49
N PRO A 158 -9.69 -19.23 -5.21
CA PRO A 158 -10.16 -19.96 -4.03
C PRO A 158 -9.56 -19.39 -2.74
N ALA A 159 -10.29 -19.54 -1.62
CA ALA A 159 -9.98 -18.90 -0.33
C ALA A 159 -8.53 -19.09 0.11
N GLY A 160 -8.03 -20.33 0.07
CA GLY A 160 -6.70 -20.74 0.55
C GLY A 160 -5.49 -20.16 -0.22
N GLU A 161 -5.70 -19.35 -1.26
CA GLU A 161 -4.61 -18.66 -1.94
C GLU A 161 -4.91 -17.19 -2.28
N ARG A 162 -6.08 -16.69 -1.87
CA ARG A 162 -6.47 -15.28 -2.08
C ARG A 162 -5.45 -14.34 -1.47
N GLY A 163 -4.97 -14.62 -0.27
CA GLY A 163 -3.98 -13.78 0.42
C GLY A 163 -2.70 -13.62 -0.40
N ARG A 164 -2.16 -14.73 -0.90
CA ARG A 164 -0.96 -14.73 -1.77
C ARG A 164 -1.19 -13.98 -3.07
N VAL A 165 -2.32 -14.23 -3.73
CA VAL A 165 -2.67 -13.57 -4.99
C VAL A 165 -2.85 -12.07 -4.79
N TYR A 166 -3.55 -11.68 -3.74
CA TYR A 166 -3.77 -10.29 -3.39
C TYR A 166 -2.46 -9.58 -3.04
N ALA A 167 -1.52 -10.25 -2.37
CA ALA A 167 -0.18 -9.73 -2.13
C ALA A 167 0.58 -9.44 -3.44
N TYR A 168 0.46 -10.30 -4.46
CA TYR A 168 1.04 -10.01 -5.79
C TYR A 168 0.39 -8.80 -6.46
N ILE A 169 -0.93 -8.65 -6.31
CA ILE A 169 -1.68 -7.50 -6.83
C ILE A 169 -1.23 -6.19 -6.13
N LEU A 170 -1.14 -6.19 -4.79
CA LEU A 170 -0.65 -5.06 -3.98
C LEU A 170 0.81 -4.72 -4.30
N GLY A 171 1.64 -5.71 -4.64
CA GLY A 171 3.01 -5.47 -5.12
C GLY A 171 3.06 -4.54 -6.34
N GLY A 172 2.01 -4.54 -7.17
CA GLY A 172 1.82 -3.59 -8.27
C GLY A 172 1.74 -2.14 -7.79
N GLU A 173 1.02 -1.85 -6.71
CA GLU A 173 0.88 -0.50 -6.14
C GLU A 173 2.23 0.09 -5.71
N ILE A 174 3.02 -0.73 -5.00
CA ILE A 174 4.34 -0.35 -4.49
C ILE A 174 5.30 -0.09 -5.67
N ALA A 175 5.33 -0.99 -6.65
CA ALA A 175 6.13 -0.82 -7.86
C ALA A 175 5.68 0.43 -8.65
N GLY A 176 4.38 0.65 -8.76
CA GLY A 176 3.79 1.82 -9.42
C GLY A 176 4.17 3.13 -8.73
N THR A 177 4.18 3.17 -7.41
CA THR A 177 4.64 4.31 -6.61
C THR A 177 6.09 4.66 -6.92
N ALA A 178 6.98 3.67 -6.94
CA ALA A 178 8.39 3.86 -7.28
C ALA A 178 8.56 4.43 -8.70
N VAL A 179 7.89 3.80 -9.67
CA VAL A 179 7.94 4.21 -11.08
C VAL A 179 7.34 5.59 -11.27
N GLY A 180 6.26 5.92 -10.56
CA GLY A 180 5.60 7.21 -10.59
C GLY A 180 6.51 8.34 -10.12
N PHE A 181 7.26 8.16 -9.02
CA PHE A 181 8.23 9.18 -8.57
C PHE A 181 9.27 9.50 -9.65
N ILE A 182 9.85 8.46 -10.26
CA ILE A 182 10.89 8.61 -11.28
C ILE A 182 10.31 9.25 -12.54
N ILE A 183 9.23 8.69 -13.09
CA ILE A 183 8.67 9.15 -14.36
C ILE A 183 8.08 10.55 -14.21
N SER A 184 7.21 10.78 -13.22
CA SER A 184 6.54 12.06 -13.05
C SER A 184 7.53 13.17 -12.69
N GLY A 185 8.50 12.88 -11.85
CA GLY A 185 9.56 13.82 -11.51
C GLY A 185 10.43 14.16 -12.74
N SER A 186 10.98 13.15 -13.41
CA SER A 186 11.85 13.36 -14.58
C SER A 186 11.13 14.14 -15.68
N VAL A 187 9.87 13.81 -15.98
CA VAL A 187 9.05 14.56 -16.95
C VAL A 187 8.79 15.99 -16.49
N ALA A 188 8.52 16.20 -15.20
CA ALA A 188 8.33 17.54 -14.67
C ALA A 188 9.60 18.39 -14.74
N SER A 189 10.78 17.77 -14.64
CA SER A 189 12.08 18.43 -14.74
C SER A 189 12.44 18.83 -16.18
N LEU A 190 12.13 17.97 -17.15
CA LEU A 190 12.55 18.12 -18.55
C LEU A 190 11.53 18.89 -19.40
N ILE A 191 10.23 18.76 -19.07
CA ILE A 191 9.14 19.31 -19.88
C ILE A 191 8.33 20.30 -19.04
N THR A 192 7.48 19.78 -18.15
CA THR A 192 6.64 20.57 -17.25
C THR A 192 5.88 19.64 -16.31
N TRP A 193 5.55 20.10 -15.10
CA TRP A 193 4.72 19.34 -14.16
C TRP A 193 3.35 18.94 -14.74
N ARG A 194 2.84 19.72 -15.69
CA ARG A 194 1.58 19.39 -16.40
C ARG A 194 1.70 18.12 -17.22
N ALA A 195 2.86 17.88 -17.83
CA ALA A 195 3.12 16.72 -18.67
C ALA A 195 3.18 15.43 -17.85
N ALA A 196 3.53 15.49 -16.56
CA ALA A 196 3.50 14.33 -15.66
C ALA A 196 2.07 13.79 -15.50
N PHE A 197 1.08 14.66 -15.27
CA PHE A 197 -0.33 14.27 -15.21
C PHE A 197 -0.84 13.74 -16.56
N PHE A 198 -0.46 14.41 -17.66
CA PHE A 198 -0.83 13.99 -19.01
C PHE A 198 -0.29 12.58 -19.34
N LEU A 199 0.98 12.31 -19.01
CA LEU A 199 1.63 11.05 -19.33
C LEU A 199 0.99 9.88 -18.59
N LEU A 200 0.55 10.05 -17.35
CA LEU A 200 -0.12 9.00 -16.59
C LEU A 200 -1.56 8.73 -17.06
N ALA A 201 -2.24 9.73 -17.63
CA ALA A 201 -3.59 9.55 -18.17
C ALA A 201 -3.61 8.57 -19.36
N ILE A 202 -2.56 8.58 -20.20
CA ILE A 202 -2.51 7.77 -21.43
C ILE A 202 -2.55 6.26 -21.14
N PRO A 203 -1.66 5.68 -20.32
CA PRO A 203 -1.73 4.27 -19.94
C PRO A 203 -3.06 3.88 -19.30
N GLY A 204 -3.72 4.80 -18.58
CA GLY A 204 -5.03 4.55 -17.98
C GLY A 204 -6.10 4.21 -19.01
N PHE A 205 -6.19 4.94 -20.13
CA PHE A 205 -7.13 4.61 -21.20
C PHE A 205 -6.85 3.24 -21.85
N PHE A 206 -5.57 2.92 -22.07
CA PHE A 206 -5.19 1.60 -22.60
C PHE A 206 -5.50 0.49 -21.62
N LEU A 207 -5.25 0.69 -20.33
CA LEU A 207 -5.52 -0.27 -19.27
C LEU A 207 -7.03 -0.50 -19.09
N ALA A 208 -7.84 0.55 -19.13
CA ALA A 208 -9.30 0.42 -19.10
C ALA A 208 -9.83 -0.41 -20.28
N ARG A 209 -9.29 -0.16 -21.49
CA ARG A 209 -9.64 -0.92 -22.69
C ARG A 209 -9.22 -2.39 -22.57
N GLU A 210 -8.01 -2.66 -22.09
CA GLU A 210 -7.48 -4.03 -21.94
C GLU A 210 -8.26 -4.79 -20.86
N LEU A 211 -8.53 -4.16 -19.71
CA LEU A 211 -9.37 -4.71 -18.66
C LEU A 211 -10.74 -5.13 -19.21
N TYR A 212 -11.46 -4.19 -19.85
CA TYR A 212 -12.81 -4.43 -20.37
C TYR A 212 -12.86 -5.52 -21.45
N ARG A 213 -11.86 -5.58 -22.33
CA ARG A 213 -11.88 -6.53 -23.45
C ARG A 213 -11.48 -7.95 -23.07
N THR A 214 -10.69 -8.09 -22.01
CA THR A 214 -9.89 -9.30 -21.82
C THR A 214 -10.10 -10.00 -20.50
N VAL A 215 -10.59 -9.30 -19.48
CA VAL A 215 -11.04 -9.90 -18.24
C VAL A 215 -12.56 -10.00 -18.31
N PRO A 216 -13.15 -11.19 -18.43
CA PRO A 216 -14.61 -11.35 -18.39
C PRO A 216 -15.17 -10.99 -17.00
N GLU A 217 -16.47 -10.74 -16.89
CA GLU A 217 -17.10 -10.59 -15.57
C GLU A 217 -17.24 -11.99 -14.95
N PRO A 218 -16.64 -12.28 -13.78
CA PRO A 218 -16.83 -13.56 -13.12
C PRO A 218 -18.22 -13.64 -12.49
N LEU A 219 -18.73 -14.86 -12.35
CA LEU A 219 -19.90 -15.14 -11.53
C LEU A 219 -19.58 -14.87 -10.06
N ARG A 220 -20.60 -14.41 -9.34
CA ARG A 220 -20.47 -14.08 -7.92
C ARG A 220 -20.48 -15.34 -7.06
N GLY A 221 -19.83 -15.25 -5.90
CA GLY A 221 -19.79 -16.35 -4.93
C GLY A 221 -18.68 -17.36 -5.21
N GLY A 222 -17.68 -17.00 -6.02
CA GLY A 222 -16.58 -17.91 -6.36
C GLY A 222 -16.96 -19.05 -7.29
N GLN A 223 -18.03 -18.91 -8.08
CA GLN A 223 -18.42 -19.90 -9.09
C GLN A 223 -17.49 -19.91 -10.31
N SER A 224 -16.69 -18.84 -10.52
CA SER A 224 -15.71 -18.72 -11.61
C SER A 224 -14.25 -18.89 -11.17
N ARG A 225 -14.00 -19.75 -10.16
CA ARG A 225 -12.63 -20.03 -9.66
C ARG A 225 -11.73 -20.55 -10.78
N LEU A 226 -10.57 -19.93 -10.95
CA LEU A 226 -9.58 -20.33 -11.94
C LEU A 226 -8.69 -21.44 -11.39
N THR A 227 -8.82 -22.65 -11.94
CA THR A 227 -7.91 -23.75 -11.65
C THR A 227 -6.51 -23.49 -12.22
N PRO A 228 -5.44 -23.99 -11.58
CA PRO A 228 -4.11 -23.91 -12.15
C PRO A 228 -4.01 -24.59 -13.52
N GLY A 229 -3.34 -23.95 -14.48
CA GLY A 229 -3.11 -24.47 -15.84
C GLY A 229 -4.07 -23.94 -16.90
N VAL A 230 -5.13 -23.23 -16.54
CA VAL A 230 -6.09 -22.64 -17.48
C VAL A 230 -5.40 -21.63 -18.42
N VAL A 231 -5.61 -21.83 -19.73
CA VAL A 231 -5.03 -21.00 -20.79
C VAL A 231 -5.98 -19.90 -21.26
N ASP A 232 -7.21 -20.28 -21.60
CA ASP A 232 -8.24 -19.34 -22.07
C ASP A 232 -9.14 -18.89 -20.91
N LEU A 233 -8.99 -17.63 -20.53
CA LEU A 233 -9.75 -17.02 -19.44
C LEU A 233 -11.24 -16.87 -19.78
N LYS A 234 -11.60 -16.61 -21.04
CA LYS A 234 -13.00 -16.41 -21.43
C LYS A 234 -13.73 -17.75 -21.43
N GLN A 235 -13.11 -18.74 -22.06
CA GLN A 235 -13.65 -20.10 -22.09
C GLN A 235 -13.83 -20.65 -20.68
N ALA A 236 -12.87 -20.46 -19.78
CA ALA A 236 -12.99 -20.95 -18.41
C ALA A 236 -14.15 -20.32 -17.63
N VAL A 237 -14.44 -19.03 -17.85
CA VAL A 237 -15.58 -18.36 -17.21
C VAL A 237 -16.91 -18.78 -17.86
N GLU A 238 -16.94 -18.99 -19.18
CA GLU A 238 -18.10 -19.51 -19.89
C GLU A 238 -18.42 -20.96 -19.48
N GLU A 239 -17.41 -21.82 -19.35
CA GLU A 239 -17.55 -23.19 -18.85
C GLU A 239 -18.04 -23.22 -17.41
N ALA A 240 -17.53 -22.32 -16.56
CA ALA A 240 -18.03 -22.16 -15.19
C ALA A 240 -19.50 -21.75 -15.15
N ALA A 241 -19.95 -20.88 -16.07
CA ALA A 241 -21.34 -20.46 -16.20
C ALA A 241 -22.27 -21.50 -16.82
N ALA A 242 -21.72 -22.44 -17.58
CA ALA A 242 -22.46 -23.54 -18.20
C ALA A 242 -22.62 -24.76 -17.28
N ARG A 243 -21.90 -24.83 -16.15
CA ARG A 243 -22.11 -25.89 -15.16
C ARG A 243 -23.51 -25.72 -14.55
N PRO A 244 -24.37 -26.75 -14.57
CA PRO A 244 -25.64 -26.71 -13.85
C PRO A 244 -25.36 -26.42 -12.38
N ASP A 245 -26.28 -25.70 -11.74
CA ASP A 245 -26.33 -25.43 -10.29
C ASP A 245 -26.54 -26.75 -9.54
N VAL A 246 -25.57 -27.66 -9.65
CA VAL A 246 -25.43 -28.77 -8.73
C VAL A 246 -24.90 -28.09 -7.50
N ASP A 247 -25.67 -28.14 -6.41
CA ASP A 247 -25.17 -27.98 -5.05
C ASP A 247 -23.83 -28.73 -4.98
N SER A 248 -22.71 -28.05 -5.23
CA SER A 248 -21.40 -28.68 -5.14
C SER A 248 -21.02 -28.60 -3.67
N TRP A 249 -21.70 -29.46 -2.92
CA TRP A 249 -21.37 -29.87 -1.56
C TRP A 249 -19.86 -30.05 -1.44
N LEU A 250 -19.33 -29.57 -0.33
CA LEU A 250 -18.42 -30.33 0.53
C LEU A 250 -17.39 -31.21 -0.20
N GLU A 251 -16.62 -30.64 -1.13
CA GLU A 251 -15.23 -31.01 -1.14
C GLU A 251 -14.60 -30.09 -0.09
N GLU A 252 -14.44 -30.66 1.10
CA GLU A 252 -13.38 -30.31 2.04
C GLU A 252 -12.08 -30.31 1.22
N ASP A 253 -11.84 -29.25 0.45
CA ASP A 253 -10.51 -28.89 0.01
C ASP A 253 -9.74 -28.71 1.32
N GLU A 254 -8.98 -29.74 1.71
CA GLU A 254 -8.02 -29.70 2.82
C GLU A 254 -7.39 -28.32 2.81
N GLU A 255 -7.78 -27.48 3.77
CA GLU A 255 -7.39 -26.07 3.82
C GLU A 255 -5.86 -26.01 3.83
N PRO A 256 -5.18 -25.54 2.77
CA PRO A 256 -3.73 -25.41 2.82
C PRO A 256 -3.29 -24.26 3.74
N GLU A 257 -4.23 -23.54 4.34
CA GLU A 257 -4.00 -22.42 5.27
C GLU A 257 -4.11 -22.82 6.75
N ALA A 258 -4.49 -24.08 7.06
CA ALA A 258 -4.56 -24.58 8.43
C ALA A 258 -3.21 -24.53 9.16
N GLU A 259 -2.08 -24.59 8.43
CA GLU A 259 -0.76 -24.66 9.06
C GLU A 259 -0.39 -23.37 9.81
N THR A 260 -0.78 -22.17 9.35
CA THR A 260 -0.42 -20.91 10.05
C THR A 260 -1.36 -20.50 11.17
N ASP A 261 -2.66 -20.77 11.02
CA ASP A 261 -3.66 -20.45 12.05
C ASP A 261 -3.51 -21.41 13.25
N ASP A 262 -3.18 -22.69 13.00
CA ASP A 262 -2.82 -23.61 14.08
C ASP A 262 -1.50 -23.24 14.77
N LEU A 263 -0.51 -22.68 14.05
CA LEU A 263 0.78 -22.33 14.65
C LEU A 263 0.65 -21.30 15.78
N ALA A 264 -0.11 -20.22 15.57
CA ALA A 264 -0.30 -19.19 16.59
C ALA A 264 -1.09 -19.74 17.80
N ARG A 265 -2.13 -20.54 17.54
CA ARG A 265 -2.96 -21.20 18.56
C ARG A 265 -2.19 -22.24 19.35
N GLU A 266 -1.36 -23.03 18.69
CA GLU A 266 -0.48 -24.02 19.32
C GLU A 266 0.59 -23.33 20.17
N ALA A 267 1.22 -22.27 19.66
CA ALA A 267 2.18 -21.48 20.43
C ALA A 267 1.53 -20.84 21.66
N ALA A 268 0.32 -20.30 21.55
CA ALA A 268 -0.44 -19.76 22.69
C ALA A 268 -0.76 -20.83 23.75
N ARG A 269 -1.17 -22.03 23.30
CA ARG A 269 -1.40 -23.18 24.19
C ARG A 269 -0.13 -23.61 24.92
N ARG A 270 1.00 -23.69 24.22
CA ARG A 270 2.32 -24.01 24.82
C ARG A 270 2.76 -22.97 25.87
N LEU A 271 2.39 -21.71 25.67
CA LEU A 271 2.65 -20.62 26.63
C LEU A 271 1.69 -20.61 27.83
N GLY A 272 0.65 -21.45 27.84
CA GLY A 272 -0.36 -21.47 28.91
C GLY A 272 -1.23 -20.21 28.94
N ALA A 273 -1.43 -19.55 27.79
CA ALA A 273 -2.22 -18.34 27.70
C ALA A 273 -3.69 -18.60 28.04
N THR A 274 -4.27 -17.79 28.93
CA THR A 274 -5.66 -17.91 29.36
C THR A 274 -6.57 -17.01 28.53
N PRO A 275 -7.68 -17.53 27.96
CA PRO A 275 -8.71 -16.73 27.30
C PRO A 275 -9.33 -15.69 28.26
N ASP A 276 -9.67 -14.50 27.77
CA ASP A 276 -10.52 -13.55 28.51
C ASP A 276 -11.98 -13.99 28.36
N PRO A 277 -12.64 -14.45 29.45
CA PRO A 277 -14.01 -14.95 29.38
C PRO A 277 -15.02 -13.91 28.92
N LYS A 278 -14.72 -12.60 28.99
CA LYS A 278 -15.64 -11.54 28.53
C LYS A 278 -15.62 -11.35 27.02
N LEU A 279 -14.57 -11.81 26.35
CA LEU A 279 -14.33 -11.62 24.92
C LEU A 279 -14.49 -12.93 24.13
N VAL A 280 -14.70 -14.07 24.81
CA VAL A 280 -15.10 -15.32 24.16
C VAL A 280 -16.52 -15.17 23.62
N LEU A 281 -16.71 -15.44 22.33
CA LEU A 281 -18.03 -15.41 21.71
C LEU A 281 -18.78 -16.72 21.97
N ASP A 282 -19.93 -16.63 22.62
CA ASP A 282 -20.86 -17.75 22.83
C ASP A 282 -21.79 -17.99 21.63
N THR A 283 -21.76 -17.10 20.64
CA THR A 283 -22.58 -17.11 19.43
C THR A 283 -21.72 -17.07 18.18
N ASP A 284 -22.23 -17.60 17.07
CA ASP A 284 -21.52 -17.54 15.80
C ASP A 284 -21.17 -16.09 15.44
N ALA A 285 -19.87 -15.84 15.31
CA ALA A 285 -19.29 -14.57 14.90
C ALA A 285 -19.94 -13.98 13.63
N ARG A 286 -20.39 -14.84 12.71
CA ARG A 286 -21.04 -14.43 11.46
C ARG A 286 -22.45 -13.85 11.69
N ALA A 287 -23.13 -14.32 12.73
CA ALA A 287 -24.49 -13.88 13.09
C ALA A 287 -24.53 -12.49 13.76
N LEU A 288 -23.37 -11.95 14.18
CA LEU A 288 -23.31 -10.62 14.77
C LEU A 288 -23.75 -9.55 13.77
N GLY A 289 -24.57 -8.60 14.22
CA GLY A 289 -24.89 -7.39 13.44
C GLY A 289 -23.67 -6.46 13.29
N LEU A 290 -23.79 -5.44 12.43
CA LEU A 290 -22.69 -4.50 12.13
C LEU A 290 -22.18 -3.77 13.38
N MET A 291 -23.06 -3.11 14.13
CA MET A 291 -22.66 -2.32 15.30
C MET A 291 -22.10 -3.17 16.45
N PRO A 292 -22.71 -4.32 16.82
CA PRO A 292 -22.11 -5.26 17.75
C PRO A 292 -20.73 -5.75 17.32
N SER A 293 -20.54 -6.04 16.02
CA SER A 293 -19.23 -6.47 15.49
C SER A 293 -18.18 -5.38 15.65
N ILE A 294 -18.49 -4.14 15.27
CA ILE A 294 -17.56 -3.01 15.42
C ILE A 294 -17.17 -2.83 16.90
N ARG A 295 -18.15 -2.92 17.81
CA ARG A 295 -17.90 -2.80 19.25
C ARG A 295 -17.00 -3.92 19.76
N TYR A 296 -17.22 -5.17 19.33
CA TYR A 296 -16.40 -6.32 19.68
C TYR A 296 -14.96 -6.20 19.14
N ILE A 297 -14.83 -5.84 17.86
CA ILE A 297 -13.53 -5.63 17.21
C ILE A 297 -12.73 -4.56 17.96
N LEU A 298 -13.39 -3.48 18.40
CA LEU A 298 -12.78 -2.39 19.15
C LEU A 298 -12.69 -2.66 20.67
N SER A 299 -13.16 -3.80 21.17
CA SER A 299 -12.97 -4.20 22.56
C SER A 299 -11.76 -5.10 22.78
N ILE A 300 -11.23 -5.74 21.72
CA ILE A 300 -10.02 -6.57 21.80
C ILE A 300 -8.80 -5.66 22.04
N PRO A 301 -8.13 -5.73 23.20
CA PRO A 301 -7.05 -4.82 23.55
C PRO A 301 -5.91 -4.83 22.54
N THR A 302 -5.42 -6.00 22.13
CA THR A 302 -4.34 -6.08 21.14
C THR A 302 -4.74 -5.45 19.82
N ASN A 303 -5.99 -5.64 19.37
CA ASN A 303 -6.46 -5.06 18.11
C ASN A 303 -6.42 -3.52 18.14
N ILE A 304 -6.81 -2.89 19.25
CA ILE A 304 -6.72 -1.43 19.41
C ILE A 304 -5.26 -0.97 19.27
N HIS A 305 -4.32 -1.63 19.94
CA HIS A 305 -2.91 -1.28 19.86
C HIS A 305 -2.35 -1.43 18.43
N LEU A 306 -2.73 -2.51 17.72
CA LEU A 306 -2.35 -2.74 16.33
C LEU A 306 -2.92 -1.65 15.40
N ILE A 307 -4.19 -1.27 15.57
CA ILE A 307 -4.83 -0.21 14.78
C ILE A 307 -4.15 1.14 15.03
N VAL A 308 -3.94 1.53 16.30
CA VAL A 308 -3.31 2.81 16.65
C VAL A 308 -1.87 2.86 16.15
N SER A 309 -1.08 1.81 16.40
CA SER A 309 0.31 1.72 15.99
C SER A 309 0.46 1.78 14.46
N SER A 310 -0.32 0.97 13.72
CA SER A 310 -0.31 1.03 12.26
C SER A 310 -0.78 2.38 11.74
N SER A 311 -1.83 2.98 12.30
CA SER A 311 -2.30 4.32 11.87
C SER A 311 -1.22 5.39 12.01
N LEU A 312 -0.44 5.37 13.11
CA LEU A 312 0.69 6.27 13.30
C LEU A 312 1.85 6.00 12.33
N GLY A 313 2.17 4.72 12.07
CA GLY A 313 3.19 4.36 11.08
C GLY A 313 2.82 4.81 9.66
N TYR A 314 1.57 4.57 9.24
CA TYR A 314 1.05 5.02 7.93
C TYR A 314 0.89 6.53 7.84
N PHE A 315 0.59 7.21 8.94
CA PHE A 315 0.62 8.67 9.01
C PHE A 315 2.01 9.20 8.66
N TYR A 316 3.06 8.70 9.32
CA TYR A 316 4.43 9.15 9.02
C TYR A 316 4.84 8.81 7.57
N PHE A 317 4.54 7.59 7.12
CA PHE A 317 4.82 7.15 5.75
C PHE A 317 4.17 8.07 4.70
N SER A 318 2.93 8.50 4.90
CA SER A 318 2.21 9.38 3.97
C SER A 318 2.80 10.80 3.90
N GLY A 319 3.25 11.32 5.04
CA GLY A 319 4.01 12.57 5.08
C GLY A 319 5.34 12.46 4.36
N LEU A 320 6.09 11.38 4.62
CA LEU A 320 7.34 11.06 3.94
C LEU A 320 7.13 10.95 2.44
N SER A 321 6.14 10.20 1.96
CA SER A 321 5.89 10.05 0.52
C SER A 321 5.53 11.38 -0.15
N THR A 322 4.85 12.28 0.55
CA THR A 322 4.47 13.58 -0.04
C THR A 322 5.64 14.56 -0.09
N PHE A 323 6.46 14.63 0.96
CA PHE A 323 7.44 15.71 1.11
C PHE A 323 8.90 15.26 1.01
N ALA A 324 9.21 13.96 0.90
CA ALA A 324 10.59 13.48 0.80
C ALA A 324 11.38 14.14 -0.34
N LEU A 325 10.77 14.32 -1.52
CA LEU A 325 11.45 14.96 -2.63
C LEU A 325 11.79 16.43 -2.35
N LEU A 326 10.84 17.19 -1.78
CA LEU A 326 11.04 18.58 -1.36
C LEU A 326 12.14 18.68 -0.29
N PHE A 327 12.12 17.77 0.68
CA PHE A 327 13.14 17.69 1.72
C PHE A 327 14.52 17.41 1.12
N VAL A 328 14.68 16.36 0.31
CA VAL A 328 16.00 16.01 -0.24
C VAL A 328 16.56 17.13 -1.13
N ARG A 329 15.72 17.79 -1.93
CA ARG A 329 16.16 18.92 -2.77
C ARG A 329 16.46 20.17 -1.96
N GLY A 330 15.64 20.47 -0.96
CA GLY A 330 15.76 21.67 -0.14
C GLY A 330 16.91 21.59 0.87
N HIS A 331 17.03 20.46 1.55
CA HIS A 331 18.01 20.22 2.62
C HIS A 331 19.40 19.89 2.07
N TYR A 332 19.49 18.98 1.10
CA TYR A 332 20.78 18.55 0.55
C TYR A 332 21.22 19.31 -0.70
N HIS A 333 20.41 20.26 -1.19
CA HIS A 333 20.62 20.93 -2.47
C HIS A 333 20.84 19.95 -3.63
N ALA A 334 20.21 18.78 -3.53
CA ALA A 334 20.35 17.71 -4.51
C ALA A 334 19.69 18.11 -5.83
N SER A 335 20.29 17.68 -6.94
CA SER A 335 19.62 17.76 -8.23
C SER A 335 18.32 16.95 -8.17
N GLN A 336 17.36 17.30 -9.01
CA GLN A 336 16.09 16.58 -9.04
C GLN A 336 16.27 15.09 -9.36
N ALA A 337 17.12 14.77 -10.34
CA ALA A 337 17.43 13.38 -10.70
C ALA A 337 18.08 12.63 -9.53
N THR A 338 18.96 13.28 -8.76
CA THR A 338 19.57 12.69 -7.57
C THR A 338 18.53 12.42 -6.48
N ALA A 339 17.61 13.36 -6.24
CA ALA A 339 16.55 13.19 -5.26
C ALA A 339 15.58 12.06 -5.64
N GLU A 340 15.21 11.95 -6.92
CA GLU A 340 14.38 10.84 -7.45
C GLU A 340 15.06 9.48 -7.27
N LEU A 341 16.38 9.40 -7.54
CA LEU A 341 17.16 8.19 -7.31
C LEU A 341 17.14 7.77 -5.83
N VAL A 342 17.31 8.73 -4.91
CA VAL A 342 17.26 8.49 -3.47
C VAL A 342 15.88 7.95 -3.07
N LEU A 343 14.79 8.58 -3.54
CA LEU A 343 13.43 8.10 -3.27
C LEU A 343 13.20 6.68 -3.81
N ALA A 344 13.70 6.36 -5.01
CA ALA A 344 13.61 5.02 -5.56
C ALA A 344 14.36 3.98 -4.70
N LEU A 345 15.52 4.34 -4.16
CA LEU A 345 16.29 3.49 -3.25
C LEU A 345 15.56 3.31 -1.90
N LEU A 346 14.90 4.34 -1.38
CA LEU A 346 14.06 4.23 -0.17
C LEU A 346 12.92 3.22 -0.38
N VAL A 347 12.24 3.28 -1.53
CA VAL A 347 11.17 2.33 -1.87
C VAL A 347 11.73 0.91 -2.03
N ALA A 348 12.90 0.75 -2.67
CA ALA A 348 13.56 -0.55 -2.79
C ALA A 348 13.93 -1.13 -1.41
N GLY A 349 14.44 -0.29 -0.49
CA GLY A 349 14.68 -0.67 0.90
C GLY A 349 13.40 -1.10 1.61
N ALA A 350 12.33 -0.33 1.50
CA ALA A 350 11.01 -0.67 2.04
C ALA A 350 10.51 -2.04 1.55
N MET A 351 10.62 -2.32 0.25
CA MET A 351 10.26 -3.62 -0.33
C MET A 351 11.09 -4.77 0.25
N LEU A 352 12.41 -4.57 0.38
CA LEU A 352 13.31 -5.57 0.95
C LEU A 352 12.94 -5.86 2.41
N GLY A 353 12.68 -4.82 3.21
CA GLY A 353 12.26 -4.93 4.60
C GLY A 353 10.98 -5.75 4.76
N THR A 354 9.95 -5.46 3.94
CA THR A 354 8.69 -6.22 3.94
C THR A 354 8.90 -7.68 3.56
N LEU A 355 9.73 -7.98 2.56
CA LEU A 355 9.97 -9.35 2.12
C LEU A 355 10.74 -10.19 3.16
N VAL A 356 11.71 -9.57 3.83
CA VAL A 356 12.58 -10.22 4.81
C VAL A 356 11.84 -10.44 6.13
N SER A 357 11.12 -9.42 6.63
CA SER A 357 10.48 -9.45 7.95
C SER A 357 9.47 -10.58 8.09
N GLY A 358 8.55 -10.74 7.13
CA GLY A 358 7.52 -11.79 7.20
C GLY A 358 8.12 -13.19 7.37
N ARG A 359 9.16 -13.52 6.58
CA ARG A 359 9.84 -14.81 6.67
C ARG A 359 10.53 -15.03 8.01
N ILE A 360 11.19 -14.00 8.54
CA ILE A 360 11.88 -14.08 9.83
C ILE A 360 10.87 -14.29 10.96
N THR A 361 9.78 -13.52 10.98
CA THR A 361 8.79 -13.63 12.05
C THR A 361 8.03 -14.94 12.00
N ASP A 362 7.68 -15.45 10.82
CA ASP A 362 7.00 -16.74 10.70
C ASP A 362 7.90 -17.90 11.17
N GLU A 363 9.19 -17.86 10.83
CA GLU A 363 10.16 -18.84 11.31
C GLU A 363 10.33 -18.80 12.83
N LEU A 364 10.33 -17.62 13.45
CA LEU A 364 10.42 -17.47 14.91
C LEU A 364 9.16 -17.95 15.62
N VAL A 365 7.98 -17.75 15.02
CA VAL A 365 6.70 -18.26 15.56
C VAL A 365 6.69 -19.79 15.55
N ARG A 366 7.18 -20.42 14.46
CA ARG A 366 7.34 -21.90 14.41
C ARG A 366 8.25 -22.45 15.49
N ARG A 367 9.23 -21.65 15.94
CA ARG A 367 10.12 -21.98 17.07
C ARG A 367 9.48 -21.75 18.44
N GLY A 368 8.22 -21.32 18.49
CA GLY A 368 7.43 -21.14 19.71
C GLY A 368 7.42 -19.70 20.24
N TYR A 369 8.07 -18.74 19.57
CA TYR A 369 8.07 -17.34 20.01
C TYR A 369 6.87 -16.59 19.44
N LEU A 370 5.69 -16.75 20.05
CA LEU A 370 4.45 -16.12 19.56
C LEU A 370 4.55 -14.58 19.54
N GLU A 371 5.05 -13.98 20.61
CA GLU A 371 5.07 -12.52 20.81
C GLU A 371 5.87 -11.74 19.75
N VAL A 372 6.73 -12.40 18.96
CA VAL A 372 7.54 -11.77 17.90
C VAL A 372 6.70 -11.06 16.86
N ARG A 373 5.45 -11.50 16.65
CA ARG A 373 4.51 -10.85 15.73
C ARG A 373 4.12 -9.43 16.19
N VAL A 374 4.36 -9.10 17.45
CA VAL A 374 4.04 -7.79 18.03
C VAL A 374 5.29 -6.99 18.40
N TRP A 375 6.25 -7.58 19.11
CA TRP A 375 7.42 -6.81 19.56
C TRP A 375 8.46 -6.56 18.45
N VAL A 376 8.56 -7.42 17.43
CA VAL A 376 9.49 -7.18 16.30
C VAL A 376 9.07 -5.93 15.51
N PRO A 377 7.81 -5.77 15.06
CA PRO A 377 7.38 -4.52 14.42
C PRO A 377 7.52 -3.31 15.35
N ALA A 378 7.36 -3.48 16.66
CA ALA A 378 7.55 -2.40 17.62
C ALA A 378 9.01 -1.91 17.64
N LEU A 379 9.95 -2.86 17.66
CA LEU A 379 11.38 -2.56 17.54
C LEU A 379 11.70 -1.96 16.17
N CYS A 380 11.09 -2.44 15.09
CA CYS A 380 11.23 -1.86 13.76
C CYS A 380 10.82 -0.39 13.72
N TYR A 381 9.68 -0.01 14.31
CA TYR A 381 9.28 1.40 14.38
C TYR A 381 10.21 2.25 15.24
N LEU A 382 10.64 1.78 16.41
CA LEU A 382 11.59 2.51 17.26
C LEU A 382 12.95 2.68 16.58
N ALA A 383 13.45 1.63 15.94
CA ALA A 383 14.73 1.65 15.23
C ALA A 383 14.63 2.48 13.95
N ALA A 384 13.51 2.42 13.22
CA ALA A 384 13.25 3.31 12.09
C ALA A 384 13.26 4.78 12.54
N ALA A 385 12.60 5.09 13.66
CA ALA A 385 12.62 6.44 14.21
C ALA A 385 14.04 6.91 14.56
N ALA A 386 14.85 6.04 15.17
CA ALA A 386 16.23 6.35 15.52
C ALA A 386 17.15 6.50 14.30
N LEU A 387 17.01 5.63 13.28
CA LEU A 387 17.84 5.67 12.07
C LEU A 387 17.50 6.83 11.16
N LEU A 388 16.25 7.29 11.12
CA LEU A 388 15.88 8.47 10.32
C LEU A 388 16.46 9.77 10.89
N ILE A 389 16.79 9.85 12.18
CA ILE A 389 17.38 11.06 12.79
C ILE A 389 18.70 11.49 12.10
N PRO A 390 19.74 10.63 12.00
CA PRO A 390 20.97 11.00 11.30
C PRO A 390 20.75 11.20 9.79
N GLY A 391 19.74 10.56 9.20
CA GLY A 391 19.34 10.78 7.80
C GLY A 391 18.66 12.14 7.58
N ILE A 392 17.97 12.69 8.58
CA ILE A 392 17.34 14.02 8.49
C ILE A 392 18.32 15.14 8.92
N LEU A 393 19.11 14.92 9.96
CA LEU A 393 20.07 15.91 10.48
C LEU A 393 21.39 15.96 9.71
N GLY A 394 21.64 14.97 8.84
CA GLY A 394 22.90 14.85 8.10
C GLY A 394 23.16 16.06 7.21
N SER A 395 24.42 16.52 7.14
CA SER A 395 24.83 17.61 6.25
C SER A 395 25.18 17.14 4.83
N HIS A 396 25.33 15.83 4.62
CA HIS A 396 25.74 15.23 3.36
C HIS A 396 24.79 14.12 2.94
N LEU A 397 24.37 14.13 1.68
CA LEU A 397 23.37 13.20 1.15
C LEU A 397 23.83 11.74 1.18
N THR A 398 25.09 11.46 0.80
CA THR A 398 25.59 10.09 0.64
C THR A 398 25.59 9.26 1.94
N PRO A 399 26.07 9.77 3.10
CA PRO A 399 25.92 9.02 4.34
C PRO A 399 24.46 9.00 4.83
N ALA A 400 23.73 10.12 4.70
CA ALA A 400 22.35 10.24 5.16
C ALA A 400 21.40 9.26 4.47
N MET A 401 21.51 9.10 3.15
CA MET A 401 20.61 8.24 2.38
C MET A 401 20.66 6.78 2.85
N TRP A 402 21.80 6.28 3.34
CA TRP A 402 21.88 4.90 3.85
C TRP A 402 21.11 4.73 5.16
N PHE A 403 21.12 5.74 6.02
CA PHE A 403 20.28 5.79 7.21
C PHE A 403 18.79 5.87 6.84
N ASP A 404 18.44 6.68 5.83
CA ASP A 404 17.06 6.80 5.35
C ASP A 404 16.54 5.52 4.71
N ILE A 405 17.36 4.85 3.89
CA ILE A 405 17.02 3.55 3.29
C ILE A 405 16.82 2.50 4.38
N ALA A 406 17.70 2.45 5.39
CA ALA A 406 17.55 1.52 6.51
C ALA A 406 16.29 1.83 7.34
N GLY A 407 16.01 3.11 7.61
CA GLY A 407 14.80 3.56 8.29
C GLY A 407 13.53 3.20 7.53
N ALA A 408 13.47 3.45 6.22
CA ALA A 408 12.35 3.07 5.34
C ALA A 408 12.17 1.54 5.27
N SER A 409 13.27 0.79 5.24
CA SER A 409 13.25 -0.68 5.29
C SER A 409 12.59 -1.19 6.57
N LEU A 410 12.98 -0.65 7.73
CA LEU A 410 12.41 -1.03 9.01
C LEU A 410 10.95 -0.58 9.17
N LEU A 411 10.60 0.62 8.71
CA LEU A 411 9.23 1.11 8.69
C LEU A 411 8.30 0.14 7.94
N SER A 412 8.74 -0.36 6.79
CA SER A 412 7.96 -1.30 5.96
C SER A 412 8.04 -2.76 6.44
N ALA A 413 9.14 -3.14 7.10
CA ALA A 413 9.31 -4.44 7.75
C ALA A 413 8.29 -4.69 8.88
N ALA A 414 7.74 -3.62 9.47
CA ALA A 414 6.72 -3.74 10.50
C ALA A 414 5.38 -4.29 9.97
N ASN A 415 5.06 -4.12 8.69
CA ASN A 415 3.72 -4.43 8.17
C ASN A 415 3.36 -5.93 8.16
N PRO A 416 4.16 -6.84 7.59
CA PRO A 416 3.76 -8.25 7.50
C PRO A 416 3.45 -8.93 8.85
N PRO A 417 4.28 -8.78 9.91
CA PRO A 417 3.97 -9.42 11.18
C PRO A 417 2.76 -8.80 11.87
N LEU A 418 2.51 -7.49 11.69
CA LEU A 418 1.30 -6.83 12.18
C LEU A 418 0.05 -7.30 11.45
N ASP A 419 0.16 -7.60 10.16
CA ASP A 419 -0.94 -8.15 9.38
C ASP A 419 -1.30 -9.55 9.86
N ALA A 420 -0.28 -10.38 10.12
CA ALA A 420 -0.46 -11.72 10.67
C ALA A 420 -1.02 -11.69 12.10
N ALA A 421 -0.47 -10.85 12.99
CA ALA A 421 -0.92 -10.71 14.38
C ALA A 421 -2.42 -10.38 14.51
N ARG A 422 -2.98 -9.64 13.53
CA ARG A 422 -4.40 -9.29 13.52
C ARG A 422 -5.30 -10.48 13.22
N LEU A 423 -4.84 -11.40 12.39
CA LEU A 423 -5.59 -12.61 12.07
C LEU A 423 -5.65 -13.53 13.29
N ASP A 424 -4.54 -13.66 14.01
CA ASP A 424 -4.41 -14.57 15.16
C ASP A 424 -5.35 -14.21 16.33
N ILE A 425 -5.70 -12.93 16.49
CA ILE A 425 -6.50 -12.42 17.63
C ILE A 425 -7.99 -12.26 17.29
N MET A 426 -8.40 -12.60 16.07
CA MET A 426 -9.74 -12.31 15.57
C MET A 426 -10.46 -13.60 15.20
N PRO A 427 -11.70 -13.83 15.67
CA PRO A 427 -12.53 -14.93 15.19
C PRO A 427 -12.72 -14.85 13.67
N ALA A 428 -12.60 -16.00 12.97
CA ALA A 428 -12.64 -16.07 11.51
C ALA A 428 -13.88 -15.40 10.88
N GLY A 429 -15.04 -15.49 11.54
CA GLY A 429 -16.28 -14.86 11.10
C GLY A 429 -16.27 -13.32 11.11
N LEU A 430 -15.30 -12.67 11.76
CA LEU A 430 -15.19 -11.21 11.86
C LEU A 430 -14.03 -10.60 11.07
N TRP A 431 -13.17 -11.40 10.43
CA TRP A 431 -11.96 -10.91 9.74
C TRP A 431 -12.24 -9.76 8.77
N GLY A 432 -13.21 -9.91 7.87
CA GLY A 432 -13.54 -8.87 6.88
C GLY A 432 -14.05 -7.56 7.53
N ARG A 433 -14.83 -7.67 8.62
CA ARG A 433 -15.32 -6.50 9.38
C ARG A 433 -14.16 -5.82 10.12
N ALA A 434 -13.28 -6.59 10.74
CA ALA A 434 -12.09 -6.08 11.43
C ALA A 434 -11.15 -5.34 10.48
N GLU A 435 -10.91 -5.92 9.30
CA GLU A 435 -10.09 -5.31 8.27
C GLU A 435 -10.69 -4.00 7.74
N SER A 436 -12.02 -3.94 7.61
CA SER A 436 -12.75 -2.73 7.21
C SER A 436 -12.61 -1.61 8.25
N VAL A 437 -12.84 -1.92 9.53
CA VAL A 437 -12.71 -0.96 10.65
C VAL A 437 -11.29 -0.38 10.70
N ARG A 438 -10.28 -1.26 10.65
CA ARG A 438 -8.87 -0.85 10.62
C ARG A 438 -8.56 0.02 9.42
N THR A 439 -8.99 -0.38 8.24
CA THR A 439 -8.71 0.35 6.99
C THR A 439 -9.26 1.77 7.05
N VAL A 440 -10.48 1.96 7.54
CA VAL A 440 -11.07 3.31 7.71
C VAL A 440 -10.23 4.17 8.65
N LEU A 441 -9.89 3.66 9.84
CA LEU A 441 -9.11 4.42 10.83
C LEU A 441 -7.71 4.76 10.31
N ARG A 442 -7.03 3.80 9.68
CA ARG A 442 -5.72 3.99 9.05
C ARG A 442 -5.79 5.01 7.91
N SER A 443 -6.77 4.89 7.02
CA SER A 443 -6.91 5.78 5.85
C SER A 443 -7.18 7.22 6.28
N LEU A 444 -7.93 7.45 7.36
CA LEU A 444 -8.11 8.79 7.91
C LEU A 444 -6.79 9.38 8.42
N ALA A 445 -5.99 8.62 9.16
CA ALA A 445 -4.67 9.06 9.61
C ALA A 445 -3.74 9.36 8.41
N GLN A 446 -3.71 8.46 7.42
CA GLN A 446 -2.93 8.61 6.20
C GLN A 446 -3.33 9.86 5.41
N ALA A 447 -4.63 10.17 5.34
CA ALA A 447 -5.16 11.31 4.63
C ALA A 447 -4.86 12.64 5.32
N LEU A 448 -4.82 12.67 6.65
CA LEU A 448 -4.47 13.88 7.42
C LEU A 448 -2.97 14.20 7.40
N ALA A 449 -2.12 13.19 7.20
CA ALA A 449 -0.67 13.36 7.29
C ALA A 449 -0.09 14.45 6.38
N PRO A 450 -0.33 14.47 5.04
CA PRO A 450 0.26 15.49 4.19
C PRO A 450 -0.15 16.92 4.61
N LEU A 451 -1.41 17.12 4.97
CA LEU A 451 -1.90 18.40 5.49
C LEU A 451 -1.20 18.82 6.79
N VAL A 452 -1.03 17.90 7.75
CA VAL A 452 -0.36 18.19 9.02
C VAL A 452 1.13 18.48 8.81
N PHE A 453 1.82 17.68 7.99
CA PHE A 453 3.21 17.92 7.63
C PHE A 453 3.39 19.31 6.99
N GLY A 454 2.55 19.64 6.02
CA GLY A 454 2.61 20.93 5.33
C GLY A 454 2.34 22.12 6.25
N ALA A 455 1.29 22.03 7.08
CA ALA A 455 0.92 23.08 8.02
C ALA A 455 1.99 23.32 9.09
N LEU A 456 2.57 22.24 9.64
CA LEU A 456 3.67 22.34 10.60
C LEU A 456 4.92 22.91 9.94
N ALA A 457 5.29 22.44 8.75
CA ALA A 457 6.46 22.92 8.03
C ALA A 457 6.38 24.43 7.73
N ASP A 458 5.24 24.90 7.20
CA ASP A 458 5.04 26.33 6.91
C ASP A 458 4.98 27.17 8.20
N GLY A 459 4.32 26.66 9.25
CA GLY A 459 4.26 27.33 10.56
C GLY A 459 5.63 27.49 11.21
N ILE A 460 6.49 26.48 11.12
CA ILE A 460 7.87 26.53 11.64
C ILE A 460 8.75 27.43 10.77
N ALA A 461 8.61 27.36 9.44
CA ALA A 461 9.35 28.21 8.51
C ALA A 461 9.11 29.71 8.73
N GLY A 462 7.93 30.09 9.22
CA GLY A 462 7.60 31.48 9.59
C GLY A 462 8.28 31.99 10.87
N ILE A 463 8.85 31.10 11.70
CA ILE A 463 9.44 31.42 13.00
C ILE A 463 10.97 31.30 12.98
N VAL A 464 11.52 30.38 12.18
CA VAL A 464 12.96 30.10 12.14
C VAL A 464 13.66 31.03 11.13
N PRO A 465 14.71 31.78 11.53
CA PRO A 465 15.43 32.66 10.60
C PRO A 465 16.10 31.85 9.48
N ALA A 466 16.04 32.38 8.25
CA ALA A 466 16.66 31.75 7.09
C ALA A 466 18.18 31.63 7.29
N GLN A 467 18.71 30.41 7.21
CA GLN A 467 20.15 30.17 7.15
C GLN A 467 20.61 30.14 5.69
N ALA A 468 21.86 30.56 5.44
CA ALA A 468 22.45 30.49 4.11
C ALA A 468 22.58 29.02 3.65
N PRO A 469 22.24 28.70 2.39
CA PRO A 469 22.22 27.33 1.90
C PRO A 469 23.62 26.68 1.92
N ILE A 470 23.66 25.37 2.21
CA ILE A 470 24.89 24.55 2.22
C ILE A 470 24.93 23.75 0.91
N GLY A 471 25.52 24.28 -0.16
CA GLY A 471 25.60 23.57 -1.45
C GLY A 471 26.13 24.42 -2.62
N THR A 472 26.38 23.79 -3.77
CA THR A 472 27.02 24.40 -4.95
C THR A 472 26.05 24.84 -6.07
N HIS A 473 24.74 24.64 -5.91
CA HIS A 473 23.75 24.95 -6.95
C HIS A 473 22.69 25.96 -6.49
N PRO A 474 22.47 27.06 -7.25
CA PRO A 474 21.35 27.95 -7.01
C PRO A 474 20.07 27.34 -7.59
N GLY A 475 19.16 26.90 -6.73
CA GLY A 475 17.81 26.44 -7.07
C GLY A 475 16.74 27.18 -6.25
N PRO A 476 15.48 27.28 -6.73
CA PRO A 476 14.49 28.23 -6.23
C PRO A 476 13.66 27.71 -5.03
N ILE A 477 14.23 26.89 -4.16
CA ILE A 477 13.53 26.46 -2.94
C ILE A 477 13.88 27.45 -1.83
N SER A 478 12.87 28.04 -1.19
CA SER A 478 13.12 28.97 -0.08
C SER A 478 13.87 28.21 1.04
N PRO A 479 15.07 28.64 1.46
CA PRO A 479 15.81 27.98 2.53
C PRO A 479 15.01 27.82 3.83
N SER A 480 14.08 28.74 4.10
CA SER A 480 13.16 28.65 5.24
C SER A 480 12.15 27.51 5.13
N ALA A 481 11.63 27.22 3.92
CA ALA A 481 10.66 26.15 3.69
C ALA A 481 11.30 24.76 3.86
N ALA A 482 12.54 24.60 3.41
CA ALA A 482 13.31 23.37 3.61
C ALA A 482 13.59 23.09 5.10
N ARG A 483 13.99 24.14 5.85
CA ARG A 483 14.26 24.00 7.29
C ARG A 483 13.00 23.73 8.12
N GLY A 484 11.87 24.34 7.75
CA GLY A 484 10.57 24.03 8.35
C GLY A 484 10.21 22.56 8.17
N LEU A 485 10.48 22.01 6.98
CA LEU A 485 10.22 20.61 6.68
C LEU A 485 11.16 19.64 7.43
N GLU A 486 12.44 19.96 7.58
CA GLU A 486 13.39 19.20 8.40
C GLU A 486 12.90 19.06 9.86
N ILE A 487 12.55 20.18 10.50
CA ILE A 487 12.06 20.18 11.89
C ILE A 487 10.73 19.43 11.97
N CYS A 488 9.86 19.60 10.97
CA CYS A 488 8.61 18.86 10.89
C CYS A 488 8.85 17.33 10.83
N PHE A 489 9.76 16.86 9.98
CA PHE A 489 10.14 15.45 9.91
C PHE A 489 10.64 14.93 11.26
N LEU A 490 11.51 15.67 11.95
CA LEU A 490 12.04 15.30 13.27
C LEU A 490 10.95 15.24 14.35
N LEU A 491 10.08 16.26 14.40
CA LEU A 491 8.97 16.28 15.36
C LEU A 491 8.03 15.10 15.13
N LEU A 492 7.73 14.78 13.87
CA LEU A 492 6.80 13.71 13.52
C LEU A 492 7.42 12.31 13.61
N LEU A 493 8.74 12.16 13.77
CA LEU A 493 9.34 10.88 14.20
C LEU A 493 8.80 10.43 15.56
N SER A 494 8.33 11.36 16.40
CA SER A 494 7.65 11.02 17.66
C SER A 494 6.39 10.16 17.44
N THR A 495 5.71 10.31 16.30
CA THR A 495 4.55 9.46 15.95
C THR A 495 4.98 8.01 15.71
N LEU A 496 6.14 7.82 15.08
CA LEU A 496 6.71 6.50 14.82
C LEU A 496 7.25 5.86 16.11
N ALA A 497 7.91 6.66 16.95
CA ALA A 497 8.32 6.21 18.28
C ALA A 497 7.11 5.83 19.15
N ALA A 498 6.05 6.64 19.14
CA ALA A 498 4.79 6.34 19.81
C ALA A 498 4.14 5.06 19.26
N ALA A 499 4.16 4.85 17.93
CA ALA A 499 3.67 3.62 17.31
C ALA A 499 4.38 2.39 17.88
N GLY A 500 5.71 2.43 17.99
CA GLY A 500 6.50 1.37 18.60
C GLY A 500 6.20 1.17 20.09
N LEU A 501 6.11 2.25 20.88
CA LEU A 501 5.81 2.18 22.32
C LEU A 501 4.41 1.63 22.62
N VAL A 502 3.40 2.04 21.85
CA VAL A 502 2.04 1.49 21.93
C VAL A 502 2.06 0.00 21.64
N LEU A 503 2.79 -0.40 20.61
CA LEU A 503 2.85 -1.79 20.19
C LEU A 503 3.61 -2.68 21.18
N LEU A 504 4.64 -2.17 21.85
CA LEU A 504 5.30 -2.87 22.96
C LEU A 504 4.35 -3.21 24.11
N ARG A 505 3.28 -2.43 24.33
CA ARG A 505 2.26 -2.76 25.34
C ARG A 505 1.40 -3.96 24.92
N ALA A 506 1.15 -4.11 23.62
CA ALA A 506 0.35 -5.21 23.09
C ALA A 506 1.00 -6.59 23.28
N ARG A 507 2.33 -6.65 23.55
CA ARG A 507 3.02 -7.93 23.81
C ARG A 507 2.37 -8.73 24.95
N HIS A 508 1.83 -8.04 25.95
CA HIS A 508 1.25 -8.66 27.15
C HIS A 508 -0.18 -9.14 26.94
N THR A 509 -0.93 -8.47 26.06
CA THR A 509 -2.34 -8.81 25.77
C THR A 509 -2.44 -9.82 24.62
N TYR A 510 -1.45 -9.87 23.75
CA TYR A 510 -1.48 -10.66 22.52
C TYR A 510 -1.67 -12.16 22.75
N PRO A 511 -0.91 -12.87 23.61
CA PRO A 511 -1.15 -14.30 23.82
C PRO A 511 -2.55 -14.62 24.36
N GLY A 512 -3.08 -13.77 25.25
CA GLY A 512 -4.43 -13.92 25.81
C GLY A 512 -5.52 -13.69 24.76
N ASP A 513 -5.35 -12.69 23.89
CA ASP A 513 -6.30 -12.40 22.81
C ASP A 513 -6.29 -13.52 21.74
N VAL A 514 -5.13 -14.12 21.45
CA VAL A 514 -5.02 -15.32 20.58
C VAL A 514 -5.78 -16.50 21.20
N ALA A 515 -5.57 -16.76 22.49
CA ALA A 515 -6.29 -17.83 23.21
C ALA A 515 -7.82 -17.57 23.23
N THR A 516 -8.24 -16.32 23.33
CA THR A 516 -9.65 -15.89 23.30
C THR A 516 -10.29 -16.14 21.94
N ALA A 517 -9.60 -15.81 20.86
CA ALA A 517 -10.06 -16.10 19.50
C ALA A 517 -10.20 -17.61 19.27
N ALA A 518 -9.22 -18.40 19.73
CA ALA A 518 -9.27 -19.86 19.65
C ALA A 518 -10.44 -20.47 20.43
N ALA A 519 -10.70 -19.99 21.66
CA ALA A 519 -11.82 -20.45 22.49
C ALA A 519 -13.18 -20.12 21.85
N SER A 520 -13.29 -18.97 21.18
CA SER A 520 -14.51 -18.57 20.46
C SER A 520 -14.83 -19.50 19.29
N HIS A 521 -13.82 -20.12 18.66
CA HIS A 521 -14.00 -21.08 17.57
C HIS A 521 -14.56 -22.42 18.07
N GLN A 522 -14.01 -22.93 19.18
CA GLN A 522 -14.44 -24.20 19.78
C GLN A 522 -15.88 -24.14 20.30
N GLY A 523 -16.29 -22.99 20.87
CA GLY A 523 -17.67 -22.77 21.31
C GLY A 523 -18.70 -22.81 20.17
N SER A 524 -18.29 -22.44 18.95
CA SER A 524 -19.14 -22.48 17.75
C SER A 524 -19.22 -23.86 17.09
N GLU A 525 -18.20 -24.72 17.23
CA GLU A 525 -18.19 -26.08 16.66
C GLU A 525 -18.88 -27.11 17.57
N ALA A 526 -18.92 -26.85 18.89
CA ALA A 526 -19.54 -27.75 19.86
C ALA A 526 -21.07 -27.61 19.96
N ARG A 527 -21.70 -26.72 19.18
CA ARG A 527 -23.15 -26.44 19.17
C ARG A 527 -23.67 -26.49 17.74
#